data_AF-A0A838H5H0-F1
#
_entry.id   AF-A0A838H5H0-F1
#
_cell.length_a   1.000
_cell.length_b   1.000
_cell.length_c   1.000
_cell.angle_alpha   90.00
_cell.angle_beta   90.00
_cell.angle_gamma   90.00
#
_symmetry.space_group_name_H-M   'P 1'
#
loop_
_entity.id
_entity.type
_entity.pdbx_description
1 polymer ?
#
loop_
_entity_poly.entity_id
_entity_poly.type
_entity_poly.pdbx_seq_one_letter_code
_entity_poly.pdbx_strand_id
1 'polypeptide(L)'
;MTSPNPERRIGPASNGTEFNADISTGIKIESTVPDSADEIAQRRAWAYALIRQAETPAPLYGSPEFNSLAMDDPRRVASCVRAAEAWAQDGDELPERLADEIAQLRLNHKGLDDAEYVARAEAHRVANRAPSKPTFAQRRAAQLAAIAPRPGDFPGTGASS
;
A
#
# COMPACT_ATOMS: atom_id res chain seq x y z
N MET A 1 -42.79 -27.92 22.82
CA MET A 1 -41.79 -28.68 22.04
C MET A 1 -42.05 -28.45 20.56
N THR A 2 -41.17 -27.61 20.00
CA THR A 2 -40.78 -27.39 18.59
C THR A 2 -41.78 -27.67 17.47
N SER A 3 -42.45 -26.61 17.00
CA SER A 3 -43.06 -26.55 15.66
C SER A 3 -41.97 -26.45 14.57
N PRO A 4 -42.03 -27.24 13.48
CA PRO A 4 -41.19 -27.02 12.32
C PRO A 4 -41.85 -26.03 11.34
N ASN A 5 -41.06 -25.05 10.91
CA ASN A 5 -41.40 -23.96 9.99
C ASN A 5 -41.43 -24.46 8.52
N PRO A 6 -42.52 -24.26 7.76
CA PRO A 6 -42.60 -24.70 6.37
C PRO A 6 -42.03 -23.68 5.37
N GLU A 7 -41.28 -24.21 4.41
CA GLU A 7 -41.15 -23.71 3.03
C GLU A 7 -40.60 -22.29 2.80
N ARG A 8 -39.27 -22.17 2.73
CA ARG A 8 -38.63 -21.18 1.84
C ARG A 8 -38.46 -21.78 0.44
N ARG A 9 -39.45 -21.57 -0.43
CA ARG A 9 -39.29 -21.71 -1.88
C ARG A 9 -38.40 -20.57 -2.39
N ILE A 10 -37.23 -20.92 -2.93
CA ILE A 10 -36.38 -20.00 -3.68
C ILE A 10 -37.03 -19.84 -5.06
N GLY A 11 -37.64 -18.69 -5.31
CA GLY A 11 -38.10 -18.28 -6.64
C GLY A 11 -36.93 -17.84 -7.52
N PRO A 12 -37.05 -17.94 -8.86
CA PRO A 12 -35.96 -17.64 -9.79
C PRO A 12 -35.65 -16.14 -9.85
N ALA A 13 -34.36 -15.85 -10.09
CA ALA A 13 -33.79 -14.51 -10.23
C ALA A 13 -34.56 -13.66 -11.25
N SER A 14 -35.22 -12.62 -10.74
CA SER A 14 -35.83 -11.58 -11.56
C SER A 14 -34.76 -10.57 -11.99
N ASN A 15 -34.50 -10.58 -13.30
CA ASN A 15 -34.17 -9.44 -14.16
C ASN A 15 -32.94 -8.61 -13.80
N GLY A 16 -31.84 -8.94 -14.47
CA GLY A 16 -30.78 -7.99 -14.77
C GLY A 16 -31.37 -6.80 -15.53
N THR A 17 -31.40 -5.66 -14.85
CA THR A 17 -31.54 -4.36 -15.51
C THR A 17 -30.23 -4.10 -16.25
N GLU A 18 -30.18 -4.50 -17.51
CA GLU A 18 -29.17 -4.02 -18.45
C GLU A 18 -29.30 -2.49 -18.53
N PHE A 19 -28.37 -1.80 -17.87
CA PHE A 19 -28.21 -0.36 -18.00
C PHE A 19 -27.54 -0.09 -19.36
N ASN A 20 -28.29 -0.26 -20.45
CA ASN A 20 -27.91 0.23 -21.77
C ASN A 20 -28.07 1.76 -21.77
N ALA A 21 -27.08 2.45 -21.21
CA ALA A 21 -26.92 3.88 -21.40
C ALA A 21 -26.25 4.10 -22.75
N ASP A 22 -27.06 4.05 -23.82
CA ASP A 22 -26.72 4.61 -25.12
C ASP A 22 -26.71 6.15 -24.98
N ILE A 23 -25.64 6.69 -24.40
CA ILE A 23 -25.36 8.13 -24.37
C ILE A 23 -24.60 8.47 -25.65
N SER A 24 -25.25 8.23 -26.79
CA SER A 24 -24.88 8.83 -28.07
C SER A 24 -25.49 10.24 -28.20
N THR A 25 -25.29 11.08 -27.18
CA THR A 25 -25.35 12.54 -27.35
C THR A 25 -23.91 13.00 -27.52
N GLY A 26 -23.59 13.45 -28.73
CA GLY A 26 -22.28 13.96 -29.13
C GLY A 26 -21.87 15.26 -28.43
N ILE A 27 -21.89 15.29 -27.10
CA ILE A 27 -21.10 16.22 -26.31
C ILE A 27 -19.68 15.66 -26.37
N LYS A 28 -18.89 16.17 -27.32
CA LYS A 28 -17.44 16.06 -27.22
C LYS A 28 -17.06 16.82 -25.96
N ILE A 29 -16.91 16.09 -24.84
CA ILE A 29 -16.15 16.60 -23.71
C ILE A 29 -14.72 16.59 -24.21
N GLU A 30 -14.33 17.65 -24.92
CA GLU A 30 -12.92 17.93 -25.13
C GLU A 30 -12.32 18.02 -23.73
N SER A 31 -11.52 17.00 -23.39
CA SER A 31 -10.71 17.00 -22.18
C SER A 31 -9.94 18.30 -22.16
N THR A 32 -10.37 19.23 -21.31
CA THR A 32 -9.75 20.54 -21.10
C THR A 32 -8.72 20.44 -19.97
N VAL A 33 -8.20 19.22 -19.75
CA VAL A 33 -6.99 19.02 -18.97
C VAL A 33 -5.85 19.48 -19.88
N PRO A 34 -5.07 20.51 -19.49
CA PRO A 34 -3.87 20.86 -20.23
C PRO A 34 -2.94 19.65 -20.24
N ASP A 35 -2.80 19.01 -21.40
CA ASP A 35 -2.09 17.74 -21.57
C ASP A 35 -0.58 17.96 -21.67
N SER A 36 -0.13 19.21 -21.86
CA SER A 36 1.29 19.55 -22.00
C SER A 36 1.81 20.45 -20.88
N ALA A 37 3.08 20.26 -20.52
CA ALA A 37 3.78 21.10 -19.55
C ALA A 37 3.77 22.59 -19.95
N ASP A 38 3.77 22.88 -21.25
CA ASP A 38 3.71 24.24 -21.79
C ASP A 38 2.36 24.91 -21.53
N GLU A 39 1.25 24.17 -21.66
CA GLU A 39 -0.09 24.67 -21.35
C GLU A 39 -0.26 24.93 -19.85
N ILE A 40 0.26 24.04 -18.99
CA ILE A 40 0.29 24.24 -17.53
C ILE A 40 1.09 25.50 -17.19
N ALA A 41 2.27 25.68 -17.80
CA ALA A 41 3.09 26.87 -17.59
C ALA A 41 2.38 28.15 -18.05
N GLN A 42 1.70 28.12 -19.20
CA GLN A 42 0.94 29.24 -19.72
C GLN A 42 -0.25 29.60 -18.82
N ARG A 43 -1.00 28.60 -18.34
CA ARG A 43 -2.11 28.76 -17.38
C ARG A 43 -1.62 29.43 -16.09
N ARG A 44 -0.52 28.94 -15.51
CA ARG A 44 0.10 29.50 -14.30
C ARG A 44 0.55 30.94 -14.50
N ALA A 45 1.16 31.26 -15.64
CA ALA A 45 1.58 32.62 -15.96
C ALA A 45 0.38 33.59 -16.07
N TRP A 46 -0.70 33.16 -16.72
CA TRP A 46 -1.95 33.91 -16.81
C TRP A 46 -2.59 34.13 -15.44
N ALA A 47 -2.69 33.08 -14.63
CA ALA A 47 -3.26 33.16 -13.29
C ALA A 47 -2.44 34.10 -12.39
N TYR A 48 -1.12 34.01 -12.44
CA TYR A 48 -0.23 34.92 -11.71
C TYR A 48 -0.41 36.38 -12.13
N ALA A 49 -0.55 36.63 -13.44
CA ALA A 49 -0.81 37.97 -13.94
C ALA A 49 -2.13 38.55 -13.41
N LEU A 50 -3.20 37.75 -13.36
CA LEU A 50 -4.49 38.17 -12.80
C LEU A 50 -4.43 38.42 -11.29
N ILE A 51 -3.78 37.53 -10.53
CA ILE A 51 -3.62 37.71 -9.08
C ILE A 51 -2.84 38.98 -8.77
N ARG A 52 -1.83 39.31 -9.58
CA ARG A 52 -1.03 40.54 -9.42
C ARG A 52 -1.79 41.84 -9.68
N GLN A 53 -2.94 41.80 -10.35
CA GLN A 53 -3.75 43.01 -10.56
C GLN A 53 -4.39 43.51 -9.25
N ALA A 54 -4.49 42.67 -8.23
CA ALA A 54 -4.92 43.09 -6.90
C ALA A 54 -3.76 43.81 -6.19
N GLU A 55 -3.90 45.13 -5.98
CA GLU A 55 -2.90 45.95 -5.25
C GLU A 55 -2.73 45.52 -3.78
N THR A 56 -3.77 44.91 -3.21
CA THR A 56 -3.76 44.38 -1.85
C THR A 56 -4.04 42.88 -1.85
N PRO A 57 -3.61 42.14 -0.81
CA PRO A 57 -3.82 40.70 -0.75
C PRO A 57 -5.30 40.32 -0.89
N ALA A 58 -5.59 39.43 -1.84
CA ALA A 58 -6.94 38.95 -2.10
C ALA A 58 -7.47 38.11 -0.92
N PRO A 59 -8.73 38.33 -0.47
CA PRO A 59 -9.34 37.56 0.61
C PRO A 59 -9.50 36.08 0.23
N LEU A 60 -9.79 35.23 1.20
CA LEU A 60 -10.09 33.82 0.93
C LEU A 60 -11.38 33.70 0.12
N TYR A 61 -11.39 32.86 -0.93
CA TYR A 61 -12.60 32.65 -1.74
C TYR A 61 -13.75 32.14 -0.86
N GLY A 62 -14.92 32.76 -0.98
CA GLY A 62 -16.11 32.44 -0.19
C GLY A 62 -16.14 33.03 1.23
N SER A 63 -15.10 33.73 1.69
CA SER A 63 -15.11 34.39 3.00
C SER A 63 -16.12 35.55 3.06
N PRO A 64 -16.54 36.01 4.26
CA PRO A 64 -17.38 37.19 4.40
C PRO A 64 -16.78 38.44 3.71
N GLU A 65 -15.46 38.62 3.80
CA GLU A 65 -14.73 39.70 3.16
C GLU A 65 -14.76 39.57 1.64
N PHE A 66 -14.65 38.35 1.08
CA PHE A 66 -14.83 38.13 -0.36
C PHE A 66 -16.25 38.47 -0.81
N ASN A 67 -17.26 38.07 -0.03
CA ASN A 67 -18.66 38.28 -0.36
C ASN A 67 -19.06 39.76 -0.32
N SER A 68 -18.36 40.59 0.46
CA SER A 68 -18.60 42.04 0.52
C SER A 68 -17.93 42.83 -0.62
N LEU A 69 -17.05 42.21 -1.42
CA LEU A 69 -16.44 42.85 -2.59
C LEU A 69 -17.43 43.01 -3.74
N ALA A 70 -17.30 44.11 -4.48
CA ALA A 70 -18.01 44.29 -5.75
C ALA A 70 -17.60 43.24 -6.79
N MET A 71 -18.46 43.00 -7.77
CA MET A 71 -18.26 41.94 -8.77
C MET A 71 -17.08 42.22 -9.71
N ASP A 72 -16.77 43.49 -9.91
CA ASP A 72 -15.66 44.02 -10.70
C ASP A 72 -14.39 44.32 -9.88
N ASP A 73 -14.40 44.09 -8.57
CA ASP A 73 -13.24 44.31 -7.71
C ASP A 73 -12.11 43.33 -8.10
N PRO A 74 -10.90 43.82 -8.47
CA PRO A 74 -9.76 42.97 -8.83
C PRO A 74 -9.40 41.94 -7.75
N ARG A 75 -9.64 42.24 -6.47
CA ARG A 75 -9.40 41.31 -5.36
C ARG A 75 -10.34 40.12 -5.42
N ARG A 76 -11.58 40.32 -5.88
CA ARG A 76 -12.57 39.24 -6.04
C ARG A 76 -12.13 38.29 -7.15
N VAL A 77 -11.69 38.84 -8.28
CA VAL A 77 -11.12 38.06 -9.40
C VAL A 77 -9.89 37.28 -8.93
N ALA A 78 -8.96 37.94 -8.25
CA ALA A 78 -7.74 37.31 -7.72
C ALA A 78 -8.06 36.16 -6.72
N SER A 79 -9.07 36.32 -5.85
CA SER A 79 -9.54 35.26 -4.97
C SER A 79 -10.07 34.05 -5.74
N CYS A 80 -10.90 34.27 -6.76
CA CYS A 80 -11.44 33.21 -7.62
C CYS A 80 -10.34 32.46 -8.37
N VAL A 81 -9.41 33.21 -9.00
CA VAL A 81 -8.29 32.63 -9.75
C VAL A 81 -7.37 31.84 -8.83
N ARG A 82 -7.05 32.35 -7.64
CA ARG A 82 -6.25 31.63 -6.65
C ARG A 82 -6.92 30.32 -6.21
N ALA A 83 -8.23 30.35 -5.98
CA ALA A 83 -8.97 29.13 -5.64
C ALA A 83 -8.96 28.14 -6.82
N ALA A 84 -9.30 28.59 -8.03
CA ALA A 84 -9.29 27.74 -9.22
C ALA A 84 -7.92 27.10 -9.47
N GLU A 85 -6.83 27.85 -9.30
CA GLU A 85 -5.49 27.29 -9.47
C GLU A 85 -5.09 26.30 -8.38
N ALA A 86 -5.56 26.46 -7.14
CA ALA A 86 -5.32 25.43 -6.12
C ALA A 86 -5.97 24.10 -6.51
N TRP A 87 -7.18 24.12 -7.07
CA TRP A 87 -7.85 22.93 -7.59
C TRP A 87 -7.13 22.35 -8.82
N ALA A 88 -6.71 23.22 -9.75
CA ALA A 88 -6.05 22.79 -10.96
C ALA A 88 -4.65 22.21 -10.68
N GLN A 89 -3.89 22.80 -9.76
CA GLN A 89 -2.59 22.29 -9.33
C GLN A 89 -2.72 20.90 -8.67
N ASP A 90 -3.73 20.70 -7.82
CA ASP A 90 -3.96 19.38 -7.25
C ASP A 90 -4.26 18.35 -8.34
N GLY A 91 -5.05 18.72 -9.35
CA GLY A 91 -5.31 17.89 -10.53
C GLY A 91 -4.06 17.60 -11.37
N ASP A 92 -3.17 18.58 -11.57
CA ASP A 92 -1.92 18.42 -12.33
C ASP A 92 -0.97 17.41 -11.64
N GLU A 93 -0.89 17.45 -10.30
CA GLU A 93 0.06 16.67 -9.50
C GLU A 93 -0.49 15.31 -9.04
N LEU A 94 -1.81 15.14 -9.04
CA LEU A 94 -2.48 13.94 -8.54
C LEU A 94 -2.00 12.65 -9.24
N PRO A 95 -1.83 12.58 -10.58
CA PRO A 95 -1.41 11.35 -11.25
C PRO A 95 -0.02 10.88 -10.81
N GLU A 96 0.94 11.80 -10.71
CA GLU A 96 2.30 11.49 -10.27
C GLU A 96 2.32 11.06 -8.79
N ARG A 97 1.60 11.81 -7.95
CA ARG A 97 1.45 11.49 -6.51
C ARG A 97 0.84 10.11 -6.29
N LEU A 98 -0.20 9.74 -7.05
CA LEU A 98 -0.82 8.42 -6.98
C LEU A 98 0.11 7.33 -7.53
N ALA A 99 0.87 7.60 -8.58
CA ALA A 99 1.85 6.65 -9.11
C ALA A 99 2.93 6.34 -8.07
N ASP A 100 3.44 7.37 -7.39
CA ASP A 100 4.40 7.24 -6.29
C ASP A 100 3.81 6.46 -5.11
N GLU A 101 2.59 6.77 -4.70
CA GLU A 101 1.90 6.06 -3.62
C GLU A 101 1.75 4.57 -3.96
N ILE A 102 1.31 4.24 -5.17
CA ILE A 102 1.20 2.84 -5.65
C ILE A 102 2.57 2.16 -5.65
N ALA A 103 3.63 2.84 -6.08
CA ALA A 103 4.98 2.28 -6.09
C ALA A 103 5.47 1.97 -4.66
N GLN A 104 5.22 2.86 -3.71
CA GLN A 104 5.56 2.66 -2.30
C GLN A 104 4.79 1.49 -1.69
N LEU A 105 3.49 1.39 -1.96
CA LEU A 105 2.67 0.26 -1.50
C LEU A 105 3.20 -1.08 -2.03
N ARG A 106 3.60 -1.13 -3.30
CA ARG A 106 4.20 -2.34 -3.91
C ARG A 106 5.52 -2.72 -3.26
N LEU A 107 6.40 -1.75 -2.99
CA LEU A 107 7.68 -1.99 -2.32
C LEU A 107 7.47 -2.53 -0.90
N ASN A 108 6.55 -1.92 -0.14
CA ASN A 108 6.22 -2.34 1.20
C ASN A 108 5.64 -3.76 1.23
N HIS A 109 4.71 -4.06 0.32
CA HIS A 109 4.11 -5.39 0.23
C HIS A 109 5.16 -6.46 -0.11
N LYS A 110 6.02 -6.20 -1.11
CA LYS A 110 7.12 -7.10 -1.47
C LYS A 110 8.08 -7.32 -0.30
N GLY A 111 8.39 -6.27 0.46
CA GLY A 111 9.27 -6.38 1.64
C GLY A 111 8.70 -7.32 2.72
N LEU A 112 7.38 -7.31 2.92
CA LEU A 112 6.71 -8.22 3.84
C LEU A 112 6.74 -9.67 3.35
N ASP A 113 6.46 -9.90 2.07
CA ASP A 113 6.51 -11.23 1.46
C ASP A 113 7.93 -11.83 1.49
N ASP A 114 8.93 -11.00 1.16
CA ASP A 114 10.34 -11.40 1.20
C ASP A 114 10.78 -11.74 2.65
N ALA A 115 10.33 -10.96 3.64
CA ALA A 115 10.61 -11.24 5.05
C ALA A 115 9.98 -12.56 5.51
N GLU A 116 8.73 -12.83 5.12
CA GLU A 116 8.05 -14.09 5.44
C GLU A 116 8.77 -15.29 4.78
N TYR A 117 9.17 -15.13 3.52
CA TYR A 117 9.92 -16.15 2.80
C TYR A 117 11.26 -16.46 3.48
N VAL A 118 12.02 -15.42 3.86
CA VAL A 118 13.30 -15.58 4.56
C VAL A 118 13.10 -16.28 5.90
N ALA A 119 12.10 -15.90 6.69
CA ALA A 119 11.79 -16.53 7.97
C ALA A 119 11.43 -18.02 7.79
N ARG A 120 10.63 -18.35 6.78
CA ARG A 120 10.26 -19.74 6.45
C ARG A 120 11.46 -20.56 5.99
N ALA A 121 12.30 -19.98 5.12
CA ALA A 121 13.51 -20.62 4.64
C ALA A 121 14.51 -20.88 5.78
N GLU A 122 14.67 -19.92 6.71
CA GLU A 122 15.51 -20.07 7.89
C GLU A 122 14.98 -21.16 8.83
N ALA A 123 13.68 -21.15 9.14
CA ALA A 123 13.05 -22.20 9.95
C ALA A 123 13.26 -23.59 9.35
N HIS A 124 13.11 -23.73 8.02
CA HIS A 124 13.38 -24.98 7.32
C HIS A 124 14.85 -25.40 7.39
N ARG A 125 15.80 -24.45 7.25
CA ARG A 125 17.24 -24.73 7.40
C ARG A 125 17.58 -25.21 8.81
N VAL A 126 16.99 -24.59 9.83
CA VAL A 126 17.18 -24.97 11.23
C VAL A 126 16.60 -26.37 11.47
N ALA A 127 15.37 -26.62 11.03
CA ALA A 127 14.69 -27.91 11.21
C ALA A 127 15.43 -29.07 10.52
N ASN A 128 15.96 -28.84 9.32
CA ASN A 128 16.66 -29.85 8.52
C ASN A 128 18.18 -29.82 8.66
N ARG A 129 18.70 -29.10 9.65
CA ARG A 129 20.14 -29.06 9.90
C ARG A 129 20.60 -30.43 10.37
N ALA A 130 21.24 -31.17 9.47
CA ALA A 130 21.87 -32.43 9.84
C ALA A 130 22.91 -32.18 10.95
N PRO A 131 22.98 -33.04 11.98
CA PRO A 131 24.02 -32.93 12.99
C PRO A 131 25.40 -33.05 12.33
N SER A 132 26.36 -32.26 12.80
CA SER A 132 27.74 -32.35 12.33
C SER A 132 28.25 -33.77 12.51
N LYS A 133 28.94 -34.32 11.51
CA LYS A 133 29.56 -35.64 11.62
C LYS A 133 30.56 -35.61 12.79
N PRO A 134 30.54 -36.60 13.69
CA PRO A 134 31.47 -36.62 14.80
C PRO A 134 32.91 -36.64 14.29
N THR A 135 33.76 -35.87 14.95
CA THR A 135 35.19 -35.80 14.60
C THR A 135 35.86 -37.16 14.83
N PHE A 136 37.06 -37.35 14.29
CA PHE A 136 37.82 -38.60 14.50
C PHE A 136 38.07 -38.88 15.99
N ALA A 137 38.40 -37.84 16.77
CA ALA A 137 38.62 -37.96 18.21
C ALA A 137 37.35 -38.42 18.95
N GLN A 138 36.18 -37.87 18.60
CA GLN A 138 34.89 -38.27 19.17
C GLN A 138 34.53 -39.71 18.81
N ARG A 139 34.74 -40.11 17.55
CA ARG A 139 34.52 -41.50 17.10
C ARG A 139 35.44 -42.48 17.83
N ARG A 140 36.72 -42.11 18.01
CA ARG A 140 37.69 -42.94 18.73
C ARG A 140 37.37 -43.06 20.21
N ALA A 141 36.96 -41.97 20.86
CA ALA A 141 36.53 -41.99 22.26
C ALA A 141 35.29 -42.86 22.47
N ALA A 142 34.28 -42.76 21.59
CA ALA A 142 33.10 -43.62 21.64
C ALA A 142 33.44 -45.10 21.43
N GLN A 143 34.36 -45.39 20.50
CA GLN A 143 34.82 -46.76 20.26
C GLN A 143 35.56 -47.35 21.47
N LEU A 144 36.42 -46.57 22.11
CA LEU A 144 37.11 -46.98 23.34
C LEU A 144 36.14 -47.17 24.50
N ALA A 145 35.13 -46.29 24.64
CA ALA A 145 34.09 -46.45 25.66
C ALA A 145 33.20 -47.68 25.41
N ALA A 146 32.97 -48.07 24.16
CA ALA A 146 32.22 -49.27 23.80
C ALA A 146 33.02 -50.57 24.02
N ILE A 147 34.36 -50.50 23.93
CA ILE A 147 35.27 -51.61 24.24
C ILE A 147 35.58 -51.69 25.74
N ALA A 148 35.33 -50.61 26.48
CA ALA A 148 35.59 -50.57 27.92
C ALA A 148 34.79 -51.68 28.61
N PRO A 149 35.45 -52.51 29.44
CA PRO A 149 34.80 -53.62 30.13
C PRO A 149 33.68 -53.08 31.02
N ARG A 150 32.52 -53.73 30.97
CA ARG A 150 31.37 -53.35 31.80
C ARG A 150 31.72 -53.62 33.26
N PRO A 151 31.15 -52.86 34.21
CA PRO A 151 31.28 -53.16 35.62
C PRO A 151 30.82 -54.60 35.90
N GLY A 152 31.75 -55.47 36.29
CA GLY A 152 31.51 -56.90 36.50
C GLY A 152 32.11 -57.85 35.46
N ASP A 153 32.65 -57.35 34.34
CA ASP A 153 33.29 -58.19 33.30
C ASP A 153 34.64 -58.79 33.75
N PHE A 154 35.20 -58.32 34.87
CA PHE A 154 36.37 -58.93 35.52
C PHE A 154 35.95 -59.72 36.78
N PRO A 155 35.98 -61.06 36.75
CA PRO A 155 35.88 -61.84 37.96
C PRO A 155 37.21 -61.75 38.72
N GLY A 156 37.32 -60.85 39.68
CA GLY A 156 38.54 -60.81 40.52
C GLY A 156 38.71 -59.70 41.55
N THR A 157 38.02 -58.56 41.48
CA THR A 157 38.19 -57.50 42.50
C THR A 157 37.17 -57.62 43.64
N GLY A 158 36.93 -58.84 44.09
CA GLY A 158 36.18 -59.14 45.31
C GLY A 158 37.08 -59.90 46.28
N ALA A 159 37.90 -59.16 47.03
CA ALA A 159 38.60 -59.55 48.26
C ALA A 159 39.62 -58.40 48.54
N SER A 160 39.72 -57.78 49.70
CA SER A 160 39.49 -58.24 51.07
C SER A 160 39.21 -57.03 51.96
N SER A 161 38.49 -57.31 53.05
CA SER A 161 38.38 -56.56 54.32
C SER A 161 39.51 -55.60 54.67
#